data_AF-A0A960T1J4-F1
#
_entry.id   AF-A0A960T1J4-F1
#
_cell.length_a   1.000
_cell.length_b   1.000
_cell.length_c   1.000
_cell.angle_alpha   90.00
_cell.angle_beta   90.00
_cell.angle_gamma   90.00
#
_symmetry.space_group_name_H-M   'P 1'
#
loop_
_entity.id
_entity.type
_entity.pdbx_description
1 polymer ?
#
loop_
_entity_poly.entity_id
_entity_poly.type
_entity_poly.pdbx_seq_one_letter_code
_entity_poly.pdbx_strand_id
1 'polypeptide(L)'
;KTDGDLAAVLVRRSPDFDPTSLHVFPVAMLRSGERWLPAPMPASFENSGLQARPETRARIKALESWMLKTRALDLLKLRDEAAAKIRSKIESGLPLAKLRAMDSKQVAGSFLEACERRDLAVVIGLLGGLSERPPSNLRDRIRVCEEMLAKPFPDIRPWRLLCSDEVLRSVVHHEEDRKSALVSVGCLDPRAVRNQPGAPQVEIVHIELTRGRDTMWRVDPGAAFWIPSEEPDDEEEDGAILDGDLLDLFPARLREKHPAKPAETAEAAETATLAAIRAPRLVPLLETARIDANPGIARIALGRLAKLWFSRHGASPAHQLIPLARQEEGDASALFLQLLSPLDPDEFQPVTLFFRRGDDGWLWVPDSVDGRETFGEWLDEQEDHWPGAWRDKLLAGTYHIDKLPELPVPTTEQAADLVAAWFRDLHEGDLQTALGRCARFLENDGKDEVLRRAAVDLDDVRRSDGDPVVARAEAGRVLTLVQ
;
A
#
# COMPACT_ATOMS: atom_id res chain seq x y z
N LYS A 1 4.24 -44.42 0.29
CA LYS A 1 4.44 -45.89 0.36
C LYS A 1 3.19 -46.57 -0.17
N THR A 2 3.33 -47.54 -1.06
CA THR A 2 2.21 -48.28 -1.66
C THR A 2 2.22 -49.73 -1.17
N ASP A 3 1.05 -50.33 -1.02
CA ASP A 3 0.84 -51.75 -0.77
C ASP A 3 -0.42 -52.16 -1.54
N GLY A 4 -0.24 -52.72 -2.75
CA GLY A 4 -1.33 -53.09 -3.66
C GLY A 4 -2.21 -51.90 -4.06
N ASP A 5 -3.47 -51.96 -3.67
CA ASP A 5 -4.54 -50.98 -3.87
C ASP A 5 -4.59 -49.87 -2.81
N LEU A 6 -3.66 -49.90 -1.84
CA LEU A 6 -3.56 -48.92 -0.76
C LEU A 6 -2.28 -48.10 -0.90
N ALA A 7 -2.35 -46.81 -0.58
CA ALA A 7 -1.18 -45.94 -0.48
C ALA A 7 -1.25 -45.05 0.75
N ALA A 8 -0.12 -44.94 1.43
CA ALA A 8 0.13 -44.01 2.51
C ALA A 8 1.04 -42.89 2.00
N VAL A 9 0.54 -41.66 2.00
CA VAL A 9 1.23 -40.46 1.50
C VAL A 9 1.49 -39.51 2.64
N LEU A 10 2.68 -38.88 2.65
CA LEU A 10 3.02 -37.81 3.59
C LEU A 10 3.23 -36.54 2.77
N VAL A 11 2.39 -35.53 2.99
CA VAL A 11 2.53 -34.21 2.37
C VAL A 11 3.23 -33.30 3.35
N ARG A 12 4.37 -32.74 2.95
CA ARG A 12 5.17 -31.84 3.78
C ARG A 12 4.85 -30.40 3.41
N ARG A 13 4.48 -29.58 4.40
CA ARG A 13 4.39 -28.14 4.28
C ARG A 13 5.54 -27.55 5.09
N SER A 14 6.48 -26.93 4.37
CA SER A 14 7.53 -26.12 4.97
C SER A 14 7.24 -24.67 4.63
N PRO A 15 6.84 -23.84 5.60
CA PRO A 15 6.90 -22.40 5.45
C PRO A 15 8.34 -21.97 5.21
N ASP A 16 8.48 -20.75 4.72
CA ASP A 16 9.74 -20.25 4.19
C ASP A 16 10.77 -19.95 5.29
N PHE A 17 10.40 -19.21 6.34
CA PHE A 17 11.33 -18.85 7.41
C PHE A 17 10.86 -19.24 8.82
N ASP A 18 9.58 -19.52 9.06
CA ASP A 18 9.08 -20.03 10.35
C ASP A 18 9.20 -21.57 10.51
N PRO A 19 10.11 -22.08 11.36
CA PRO A 19 10.26 -23.52 11.61
C PRO A 19 9.09 -24.13 12.41
N THR A 20 8.17 -23.32 12.93
CA THR A 20 7.09 -23.77 13.82
C THR A 20 5.84 -24.15 13.06
N SER A 21 5.69 -23.57 11.88
CA SER A 21 4.64 -23.88 10.92
C SER A 21 5.01 -25.06 9.98
N LEU A 22 6.08 -25.81 10.31
CA LEU A 22 6.40 -27.10 9.68
C LEU A 22 5.29 -28.12 9.97
N HIS A 23 4.63 -28.59 8.93
CA HIS A 23 3.59 -29.62 9.04
C HIS A 23 3.87 -30.80 8.11
N VAL A 24 3.58 -32.00 8.62
CA VAL A 24 3.54 -33.22 7.82
C VAL A 24 2.14 -33.79 7.94
N PHE A 25 1.40 -33.78 6.83
CA PHE A 25 0.04 -34.25 6.71
C PHE A 25 0.02 -35.69 6.17
N PRO A 26 -0.34 -36.67 7.00
CA PRO A 26 -0.59 -38.03 6.53
C PRO A 26 -1.91 -38.11 5.75
N VAL A 27 -1.87 -38.69 4.56
CA VAL A 27 -3.00 -38.90 3.66
C VAL A 27 -3.04 -40.38 3.28
N ALA A 28 -4.12 -41.05 3.66
CA ALA A 28 -4.42 -42.40 3.19
C ALA A 28 -5.09 -42.30 1.80
N MET A 29 -4.70 -43.16 0.86
CA MET A 29 -5.21 -43.18 -0.50
C MET A 29 -5.57 -44.59 -0.95
N LEU A 30 -6.63 -44.69 -1.73
CA LEU A 30 -7.22 -45.91 -2.26
C LEU A 30 -7.15 -45.88 -3.78
N ARG A 31 -6.83 -47.02 -4.40
CA ARG A 31 -6.85 -47.15 -5.85
C ARG A 31 -8.27 -47.47 -6.34
N SER A 32 -8.81 -46.59 -7.17
CA SER A 32 -10.09 -46.78 -7.87
C SER A 32 -9.84 -46.74 -9.37
N GLY A 33 -9.81 -47.92 -10.00
CA GLY A 33 -9.36 -48.08 -11.38
C GLY A 33 -7.91 -47.62 -11.57
N GLU A 34 -7.70 -46.64 -12.44
CA GLU A 34 -6.38 -46.05 -12.71
C GLU A 34 -6.02 -44.85 -11.81
N ARG A 35 -6.95 -44.41 -10.94
CA ARG A 35 -6.77 -43.19 -10.12
C ARG A 35 -6.58 -43.52 -8.65
N TRP A 36 -5.83 -42.65 -7.96
CA TRP A 36 -5.72 -42.65 -6.51
C TRP A 36 -6.68 -41.62 -5.92
N LEU A 37 -7.49 -42.04 -4.96
CA LEU A 37 -8.45 -41.19 -4.26
C LEU A 37 -8.12 -41.15 -2.77
N PRO A 38 -8.27 -40.01 -2.08
CA PRO A 38 -8.09 -39.96 -0.64
C PRO A 38 -9.14 -40.85 0.06
N ALA A 39 -8.74 -41.49 1.16
CA ALA A 39 -9.66 -42.22 2.02
C ALA A 39 -10.62 -41.24 2.72
N PRO A 40 -11.81 -41.70 3.16
CA PRO A 40 -12.82 -40.83 3.76
C PRO A 40 -12.38 -40.18 5.07
N MET A 41 -11.50 -40.84 5.82
CA MET A 41 -10.96 -40.35 7.08
C MET A 41 -9.55 -39.76 6.88
N PRO A 42 -9.27 -38.55 7.42
CA PRO A 42 -7.91 -38.01 7.41
C PRO A 42 -6.93 -38.98 8.07
N ALA A 43 -5.77 -39.17 7.45
CA ALA A 43 -4.67 -40.00 7.97
C ALA A 43 -4.98 -41.49 8.21
N SER A 44 -6.15 -42.00 7.79
CA SER A 44 -6.58 -43.37 8.11
C SER A 44 -7.36 -44.01 6.96
N PHE A 45 -7.32 -45.34 6.91
CA PHE A 45 -8.16 -46.14 6.01
C PHE A 45 -9.49 -46.53 6.67
N GLU A 46 -9.84 -45.96 7.83
CA GLU A 46 -11.16 -46.10 8.44
C GLU A 46 -12.27 -45.67 7.47
N ASN A 47 -13.40 -46.37 7.54
CA ASN A 47 -14.57 -46.16 6.69
C ASN A 47 -14.34 -46.34 5.17
N SER A 48 -13.20 -46.90 4.75
CA SER A 48 -12.93 -47.27 3.34
C SER A 48 -13.69 -48.53 2.86
N GLY A 49 -14.37 -49.26 3.75
CA GLY A 49 -15.03 -50.53 3.44
C GLY A 49 -14.10 -51.74 3.28
N LEU A 50 -12.77 -51.54 3.34
CA LEU A 50 -11.77 -52.58 3.06
C LEU A 50 -11.38 -53.44 4.27
N GLN A 51 -11.91 -53.13 5.47
CA GLN A 51 -11.51 -53.78 6.73
C GLN A 51 -12.13 -55.17 6.98
N ALA A 52 -12.96 -55.68 6.07
CA ALA A 52 -13.70 -56.94 6.24
C ALA A 52 -12.81 -58.20 6.14
N ARG A 53 -11.63 -58.11 5.50
CA ARG A 53 -10.70 -59.25 5.34
C ARG A 53 -9.52 -59.14 6.32
N PRO A 54 -9.15 -60.23 7.03
CA PRO A 54 -8.05 -60.22 8.00
C PRO A 54 -6.71 -59.78 7.39
N GLU A 55 -6.41 -60.23 6.17
CA GLU A 55 -5.18 -59.90 5.44
C GLU A 55 -5.10 -58.41 5.08
N THR A 56 -6.22 -57.81 4.64
CA THR A 56 -6.30 -56.37 4.33
C THR A 56 -6.18 -55.53 5.59
N ARG A 57 -6.73 -55.99 6.72
CA ARG A 57 -6.59 -55.31 8.03
C ARG A 57 -5.13 -55.25 8.49
N ALA A 58 -4.35 -56.32 8.27
CA ALA A 58 -2.92 -56.33 8.58
C ALA A 58 -2.13 -55.33 7.73
N ARG A 59 -2.41 -55.27 6.42
CA ARG A 59 -1.82 -54.29 5.48
C ARG A 59 -2.15 -52.85 5.85
N ILE A 60 -3.42 -52.55 6.15
CA ILE A 60 -3.88 -51.23 6.62
C ILE A 60 -3.12 -50.82 7.89
N LYS A 61 -3.10 -51.68 8.91
CA LYS A 61 -2.44 -51.39 10.18
C LYS A 61 -0.95 -51.14 10.00
N ALA A 62 -0.30 -51.87 9.09
CA ALA A 62 1.11 -51.67 8.76
C ALA A 62 1.36 -50.31 8.08
N LEU A 63 0.48 -49.88 7.16
CA LEU A 63 0.56 -48.57 6.50
C LEU A 63 0.28 -47.41 7.46
N GLU A 64 -0.73 -47.51 8.33
CA GLU A 64 -1.04 -46.48 9.33
C GLU A 64 0.06 -46.35 10.37
N SER A 65 0.56 -47.49 10.87
CA SER A 65 1.72 -47.51 11.78
C SER A 65 2.97 -46.91 11.12
N TRP A 66 3.15 -47.15 9.82
CA TRP A 66 4.22 -46.53 9.04
C TRP A 66 4.02 -45.02 8.92
N MET A 67 2.81 -44.53 8.59
CA MET A 67 2.53 -43.09 8.49
C MET A 67 2.82 -42.36 9.81
N LEU A 68 2.37 -42.90 10.93
CA LEU A 68 2.59 -42.29 12.25
C LEU A 68 4.08 -42.21 12.61
N LYS A 69 4.81 -43.31 12.44
CA LYS A 69 6.26 -43.36 12.73
C LYS A 69 7.05 -42.46 11.80
N THR A 70 6.80 -42.54 10.50
CA THR A 70 7.52 -41.75 9.50
C THR A 70 7.17 -40.27 9.61
N ARG A 71 5.93 -39.90 9.96
CA ARG A 71 5.58 -38.50 10.26
C ARG A 71 6.43 -37.91 11.37
N ALA A 72 6.61 -38.64 12.47
CA ALA A 72 7.42 -38.18 13.60
C ALA A 72 8.90 -38.02 13.20
N LEU A 73 9.45 -39.00 12.46
CA LEU A 73 10.82 -38.95 11.96
C LEU A 73 11.04 -37.82 10.94
N ASP A 74 10.09 -37.63 10.00
CA ASP A 74 10.13 -36.56 9.02
C ASP A 74 10.04 -35.18 9.69
N LEU A 75 9.21 -35.01 10.71
CA LEU A 75 9.15 -33.75 11.47
C LEU A 75 10.45 -33.46 12.22
N LEU A 76 11.09 -34.47 12.81
CA LEU A 76 12.40 -34.31 13.44
C LEU A 76 13.45 -33.89 12.40
N LYS A 77 13.52 -34.63 11.29
CA LYS A 77 14.44 -34.32 10.19
C LYS A 77 14.22 -32.93 9.62
N LEU A 78 12.97 -32.53 9.39
CA LEU A 78 12.63 -31.19 8.90
C LEU A 78 13.04 -30.10 9.89
N ARG A 79 12.92 -30.34 11.20
CA ARG A 79 13.40 -29.40 12.23
C ARG A 79 14.92 -29.27 12.22
N ASP A 80 15.63 -30.39 12.08
CA ASP A 80 17.09 -30.41 12.00
C ASP A 80 17.60 -29.70 10.73
N GLU A 81 16.91 -29.87 9.60
CA GLU A 81 17.26 -29.24 8.32
C GLU A 81 16.79 -27.78 8.21
N ALA A 82 15.75 -27.37 8.94
CA ALA A 82 15.15 -26.06 8.81
C ALA A 82 16.13 -24.92 9.13
N ALA A 83 16.94 -25.05 10.18
CA ALA A 83 17.90 -24.00 10.54
C ALA A 83 18.94 -23.77 9.44
N ALA A 84 19.48 -24.85 8.85
CA ALA A 84 20.43 -24.75 7.75
C ALA A 84 19.78 -24.18 6.47
N LYS A 85 18.55 -24.59 6.18
CA LYS A 85 17.78 -24.09 5.02
C LYS A 85 17.45 -22.61 5.15
N ILE A 86 16.97 -22.18 6.32
CA ILE A 86 16.71 -20.77 6.65
C ILE A 86 17.99 -19.97 6.49
N ARG A 87 19.08 -20.42 7.09
CA ARG A 87 20.39 -19.75 6.98
C ARG A 87 20.85 -19.63 5.53
N SER A 88 20.77 -20.70 4.75
CA SER A 88 21.14 -20.67 3.32
C SER A 88 20.28 -19.70 2.52
N LYS A 89 18.97 -19.60 2.82
CA LYS A 89 18.07 -18.66 2.16
C LYS A 89 18.42 -17.21 2.54
N ILE A 90 18.69 -16.92 3.81
CA ILE A 90 19.17 -15.61 4.25
C ILE A 90 20.50 -15.27 3.56
N GLU A 91 21.47 -16.18 3.53
CA GLU A 91 22.79 -15.96 2.90
C GLU A 91 22.70 -15.71 1.38
N SER A 92 21.67 -16.26 0.71
CA SER A 92 21.42 -15.98 -0.71
C SER A 92 20.96 -14.54 -0.98
N GLY A 93 20.22 -13.92 -0.05
CA GLY A 93 19.79 -12.52 -0.15
C GLY A 93 20.82 -11.54 0.43
N LEU A 94 21.46 -11.92 1.54
CA LEU A 94 22.47 -11.13 2.24
C LEU A 94 23.70 -11.99 2.55
N PRO A 95 24.74 -11.97 1.68
CA PRO A 95 25.95 -12.74 1.92
C PRO A 95 26.64 -12.34 3.23
N LEU A 96 27.07 -13.33 4.02
CA LEU A 96 27.74 -13.10 5.32
C LEU A 96 28.95 -12.16 5.21
N ALA A 97 29.74 -12.30 4.14
CA ALA A 97 30.90 -11.43 3.88
C ALA A 97 30.49 -9.96 3.67
N LYS A 98 29.33 -9.73 3.03
CA LYS A 98 28.76 -8.40 2.83
C LYS A 98 28.33 -7.80 4.17
N LEU A 99 27.60 -8.56 4.99
CA LEU A 99 27.15 -8.11 6.31
C LEU A 99 28.32 -7.78 7.24
N ARG A 100 29.40 -8.57 7.23
CA ARG A 100 30.61 -8.31 8.04
C ARG A 100 31.36 -7.03 7.64
N ALA A 101 31.22 -6.60 6.39
CA ALA A 101 31.88 -5.40 5.88
C ALA A 101 31.05 -4.12 6.11
N MET A 102 29.79 -4.24 6.54
CA MET A 102 28.91 -3.10 6.76
C MET A 102 29.19 -2.40 8.09
N ASP A 103 29.22 -1.06 8.06
CA ASP A 103 29.10 -0.24 9.26
C ASP A 103 27.63 -0.12 9.72
N SER A 104 27.39 0.51 10.88
CA SER A 104 26.03 0.60 11.43
C SER A 104 25.07 1.38 10.52
N LYS A 105 25.56 2.42 9.84
CA LYS A 105 24.79 3.25 8.90
C LYS A 105 24.39 2.44 7.66
N GLN A 106 25.29 1.63 7.13
CA GLN A 106 25.04 0.74 5.99
C GLN A 106 24.07 -0.39 6.36
N VAL A 107 24.15 -0.93 7.58
CA VAL A 107 23.18 -1.93 8.08
C VAL A 107 21.80 -1.31 8.20
N ALA A 108 21.66 -0.13 8.81
CA ALA A 108 20.38 0.57 8.94
C ALA A 108 19.79 0.95 7.57
N GLY A 109 20.60 1.49 6.66
CA GLY A 109 20.17 1.78 5.29
C GLY A 109 19.68 0.53 4.54
N SER A 110 20.43 -0.57 4.64
CA SER A 110 20.03 -1.85 4.04
C SER A 110 18.74 -2.41 4.67
N PHE A 111 18.53 -2.17 5.96
CA PHE A 111 17.30 -2.58 6.66
C PHE A 111 16.09 -1.79 6.15
N LEU A 112 16.21 -0.48 5.99
CA LEU A 112 15.15 0.37 5.44
C LEU A 112 14.80 -0.03 4.00
N GLU A 113 15.79 -0.25 3.15
CA GLU A 113 15.58 -0.71 1.77
C GLU A 113 14.89 -2.09 1.73
N ALA A 114 15.29 -3.01 2.61
CA ALA A 114 14.69 -4.34 2.70
C ALA A 114 13.24 -4.27 3.20
N CYS A 115 12.94 -3.38 4.16
CA CYS A 115 11.58 -3.13 4.62
C CYS A 115 10.69 -2.55 3.50
N GLU A 116 11.18 -1.57 2.74
CA GLU A 116 10.46 -0.96 1.61
C GLU A 116 10.18 -1.99 0.50
N ARG A 117 11.15 -2.87 0.20
CA ARG A 117 11.02 -3.95 -0.80
C ARG A 117 10.30 -5.19 -0.27
N ARG A 118 10.01 -5.23 1.04
CA ARG A 118 9.45 -6.39 1.75
C ARG A 118 10.31 -7.65 1.58
N ASP A 119 11.63 -7.47 1.54
CA ASP A 119 12.59 -8.57 1.44
C ASP A 119 12.81 -9.20 2.82
N LEU A 120 11.97 -10.19 3.12
CA LEU A 120 12.01 -10.92 4.37
C LEU A 120 13.37 -11.58 4.65
N ALA A 121 14.06 -12.08 3.62
CA ALA A 121 15.34 -12.76 3.79
C ALA A 121 16.40 -11.79 4.32
N VAL A 122 16.49 -10.61 3.71
CA VAL A 122 17.44 -9.56 4.09
C VAL A 122 17.07 -8.98 5.45
N VAL A 123 15.78 -8.72 5.73
CA VAL A 123 15.31 -8.24 7.05
C VAL A 123 15.72 -9.21 8.16
N ILE A 124 15.44 -10.51 8.03
CA ILE A 124 15.82 -11.51 9.03
C ILE A 124 17.35 -11.57 9.20
N GLY A 125 18.10 -11.46 8.10
CA GLY A 125 19.56 -11.41 8.13
C GLY A 125 20.10 -10.25 8.98
N LEU A 126 19.57 -9.05 8.76
CA LEU A 126 19.95 -7.83 9.48
C LEU A 126 19.48 -7.84 10.95
N LEU A 127 18.45 -8.62 11.29
CA LEU A 127 18.00 -8.85 12.67
C LEU A 127 18.85 -9.90 13.43
N GLY A 128 19.93 -10.40 12.83
CA GLY A 128 20.87 -11.34 13.45
C GLY A 128 20.66 -12.80 13.07
N GLY A 129 19.88 -13.10 12.02
CA GLY A 129 19.67 -14.47 11.53
C GLY A 129 20.95 -15.17 11.06
N LEU A 130 22.01 -14.41 10.73
CA LEU A 130 23.32 -14.92 10.34
C LEU A 130 24.37 -14.93 11.45
N SER A 131 24.06 -14.35 12.61
CA SER A 131 24.99 -14.26 13.74
C SER A 131 25.43 -15.65 14.22
N GLU A 132 26.68 -15.76 14.70
CA GLU A 132 27.18 -17.01 15.28
C GLU A 132 26.41 -17.40 16.54
N ARG A 133 25.95 -16.39 17.29
CA ARG A 133 25.01 -16.52 18.39
C ARG A 133 23.78 -15.66 18.09
N PRO A 134 22.74 -16.26 17.49
CA PRO A 134 21.50 -15.54 17.22
C PRO A 134 20.87 -14.94 18.48
N PRO A 135 20.09 -13.86 18.35
CA PRO A 135 19.28 -13.34 19.45
C PRO A 135 18.37 -14.43 20.03
N SER A 136 18.16 -14.43 21.35
CA SER A 136 17.29 -15.40 22.03
C SER A 136 15.85 -15.36 21.54
N ASN A 137 15.38 -14.19 21.10
CA ASN A 137 14.05 -13.97 20.54
C ASN A 137 13.98 -14.06 19.01
N LEU A 138 15.01 -14.58 18.31
CA LEU A 138 15.04 -14.64 16.83
C LEU A 138 13.77 -15.27 16.24
N ARG A 139 13.23 -16.30 16.88
CA ARG A 139 12.00 -16.97 16.44
C ARG A 139 10.80 -16.02 16.40
N ASP A 140 10.62 -15.21 17.45
CA ASP A 140 9.54 -14.23 17.49
C ASP A 140 9.79 -13.12 16.48
N ARG A 141 11.05 -12.70 16.28
CA ARG A 141 11.42 -11.73 15.23
C ARG A 141 11.00 -12.21 13.85
N ILE A 142 11.30 -13.46 13.51
CA ILE A 142 10.94 -14.06 12.21
C ILE A 142 9.42 -14.06 12.03
N ARG A 143 8.66 -14.55 13.03
CA ARG A 143 7.19 -14.62 12.96
C ARG A 143 6.58 -13.25 12.71
N VAL A 144 7.00 -12.23 13.45
CA VAL A 144 6.48 -10.86 13.30
C VAL A 144 6.86 -10.28 11.94
N CYS A 145 8.09 -10.47 11.48
CA CYS A 145 8.52 -9.99 10.16
C CYS A 145 7.73 -10.67 9.02
N GLU A 146 7.53 -11.99 9.10
CA GLU A 146 6.71 -12.73 8.13
C GLU A 146 5.30 -12.17 8.05
N GLU A 147 4.67 -11.91 9.20
CA GLU A 147 3.32 -11.35 9.25
C GLU A 147 3.26 -9.91 8.72
N MET A 148 4.17 -9.05 9.17
CA MET A 148 4.13 -7.63 8.84
C MET A 148 4.50 -7.37 7.37
N LEU A 149 5.51 -8.05 6.83
CA LEU A 149 5.93 -7.85 5.44
C LEU A 149 4.92 -8.44 4.44
N ALA A 150 4.13 -9.44 4.85
CA ALA A 150 3.06 -10.01 4.03
C ALA A 150 1.84 -9.08 3.91
N LYS A 151 1.59 -8.20 4.89
CA LYS A 151 0.44 -7.28 4.88
C LYS A 151 0.75 -6.02 4.05
N PRO A 152 -0.09 -5.62 3.07
CA PRO A 152 0.05 -4.34 2.37
C PRO A 152 0.12 -3.15 3.33
N PHE A 153 -0.69 -3.19 4.39
CA PHE A 153 -0.72 -2.19 5.45
C PHE A 153 -0.50 -2.90 6.80
N PRO A 154 0.74 -2.90 7.32
CA PRO A 154 1.03 -3.48 8.62
C PRO A 154 0.24 -2.77 9.72
N ASP A 155 -0.24 -3.54 10.70
CA ASP A 155 -1.04 -3.01 11.82
C ASP A 155 -0.16 -2.45 12.95
N ILE A 156 1.11 -2.86 13.02
CA ILE A 156 2.08 -2.37 14.01
C ILE A 156 2.75 -1.11 13.47
N ARG A 157 2.67 0.01 14.21
CA ARG A 157 3.00 1.35 13.71
C ARG A 157 4.43 1.46 13.16
N PRO A 158 5.51 1.06 13.85
CA PRO A 158 6.84 1.11 13.25
C PRO A 158 6.98 0.30 11.95
N TRP A 159 6.40 -0.91 11.87
CA TRP A 159 6.40 -1.68 10.62
C TRP A 159 5.62 -1.00 9.51
N ARG A 160 4.48 -0.38 9.84
CA ARG A 160 3.72 0.43 8.89
C ARG A 160 4.58 1.56 8.34
N LEU A 161 5.20 2.32 9.23
CA LEU A 161 6.05 3.45 8.87
C LEU A 161 7.24 3.00 8.03
N LEU A 162 7.83 1.82 8.25
CA LEU A 162 9.01 1.34 7.51
C LEU A 162 8.71 0.56 6.22
N CYS A 163 7.53 -0.07 6.08
CA CYS A 163 7.24 -0.99 4.97
C CYS A 163 6.19 -0.49 3.96
N SER A 164 5.39 0.52 4.31
CA SER A 164 4.33 1.02 3.42
C SER A 164 4.88 1.95 2.33
N ASP A 165 4.70 1.61 1.07
CA ASP A 165 5.17 2.36 -0.10
C ASP A 165 4.65 3.81 -0.20
N GLU A 166 3.53 4.11 0.46
CA GLU A 166 2.94 5.46 0.56
C GLU A 166 3.67 6.40 1.55
N VAL A 167 4.46 5.88 2.48
CA VAL A 167 5.12 6.66 3.54
C VAL A 167 6.45 7.23 3.02
N LEU A 168 6.66 8.54 3.18
CA LEU A 168 7.94 9.17 2.88
C LEU A 168 8.90 9.00 4.06
N ARG A 169 10.16 8.70 3.77
CA ARG A 169 11.17 8.37 4.79
C ARG A 169 12.52 8.97 4.47
N SER A 170 13.19 9.46 5.50
CA SER A 170 14.61 9.81 5.42
C SER A 170 15.30 9.59 6.76
N VAL A 171 16.55 9.14 6.71
CA VAL A 171 17.43 9.12 7.88
C VAL A 171 17.71 10.58 8.26
N VAL A 172 17.42 10.93 9.52
CA VAL A 172 17.62 12.28 10.07
C VAL A 172 18.78 12.35 11.05
N HIS A 173 19.10 11.22 11.68
CA HIS A 173 20.19 11.14 12.65
C HIS A 173 20.87 9.78 12.63
N HIS A 174 22.16 9.79 12.93
CA HIS A 174 22.97 8.61 13.13
C HIS A 174 24.04 8.92 14.17
N GLU A 175 24.06 8.13 15.23
CA GLU A 175 25.15 8.09 16.20
C GLU A 175 25.64 6.65 16.37
N GLU A 176 26.94 6.51 16.61
CA GLU A 176 27.58 5.21 16.77
C GLU A 176 28.60 5.28 17.90
N ASP A 177 28.57 4.29 18.78
CA ASP A 177 29.62 3.96 19.71
C ASP A 177 30.26 2.59 19.36
N ARG A 178 31.17 2.09 20.20
CA ARG A 178 31.91 0.83 19.91
C ARG A 178 31.02 -0.42 19.80
N LYS A 179 29.84 -0.43 20.41
CA LYS A 179 28.96 -1.60 20.59
C LYS A 179 27.49 -1.34 20.28
N SER A 180 27.06 -0.08 20.24
CA SER A 180 25.71 0.38 19.96
C SER A 180 25.74 1.45 18.90
N ALA A 181 24.67 1.55 18.13
CA ALA A 181 24.40 2.67 17.27
C ALA A 181 22.90 2.94 17.26
N LEU A 182 22.54 4.20 17.06
CA LEU A 182 21.16 4.65 16.93
C LEU A 182 21.01 5.34 15.58
N VAL A 183 20.02 4.91 14.81
CA VAL A 183 19.63 5.57 13.57
C VAL A 183 18.18 6.02 13.70
N SER A 184 17.95 7.32 13.58
CA SER A 184 16.59 7.88 13.63
C SER A 184 16.11 8.20 12.22
N VAL A 185 14.88 7.80 11.93
CA VAL A 185 14.25 7.92 10.62
C VAL A 185 12.99 8.74 10.76
N GLY A 186 12.96 9.91 10.11
CA GLY A 186 11.73 10.68 9.98
C GLY A 186 10.82 10.01 8.95
N CYS A 187 9.55 9.87 9.30
CA CYS A 187 8.53 9.20 8.49
C CYS A 187 7.29 10.09 8.38
N LEU A 188 6.83 10.38 7.16
CA LEU A 188 5.55 11.07 6.92
C LEU A 188 4.57 10.06 6.35
N ASP A 189 3.60 9.67 7.18
CA ASP A 189 2.54 8.74 6.78
C ASP A 189 1.29 9.49 6.33
N PRO A 190 0.90 9.42 5.05
CA PRO A 190 -0.32 10.09 4.59
C PRO A 190 -1.59 9.60 5.27
N ARG A 191 -1.59 8.37 5.84
CA ARG A 191 -2.66 7.93 6.75
C ARG A 191 -2.42 8.54 8.12
N ALA A 192 -3.21 9.57 8.43
CA ALA A 192 -3.31 10.08 9.79
C ALA A 192 -3.58 8.94 10.79
N VAL A 193 -3.04 9.07 12.01
CA VAL A 193 -3.38 8.18 13.11
C VAL A 193 -4.90 8.24 13.30
N ARG A 194 -5.57 7.07 13.40
CA ARG A 194 -7.05 6.93 13.37
C ARG A 194 -7.83 7.86 14.30
N ASN A 195 -7.19 8.44 15.31
CA ASN A 195 -7.81 9.22 16.39
C ASN A 195 -7.32 10.68 16.50
N GLN A 196 -6.49 11.18 15.57
CA GLN A 196 -6.07 12.59 15.56
C GLN A 196 -6.66 13.33 14.35
N PRO A 197 -7.70 14.17 14.55
CA PRO A 197 -8.17 15.07 13.50
C PRO A 197 -7.09 16.11 13.22
N GLY A 198 -6.31 15.91 12.15
CA GLY A 198 -5.20 16.78 11.77
C GLY A 198 -4.60 16.42 10.41
N ALA A 199 -3.77 17.29 9.86
CA ALA A 199 -2.94 16.92 8.72
C ALA A 199 -1.92 15.83 9.15
N PRO A 200 -1.54 14.91 8.25
CA PRO A 200 -0.44 13.99 8.49
C PRO A 200 0.78 14.68 9.10
N GLN A 201 1.34 14.06 10.14
CA GLN A 201 2.53 14.57 10.83
C GLN A 201 3.73 13.67 10.57
N VAL A 202 4.91 14.23 10.78
CA VAL A 202 6.17 13.49 10.71
C VAL A 202 6.36 12.79 12.07
N GLU A 203 6.66 11.51 12.04
CA GLU A 203 7.00 10.69 13.20
C GLU A 203 8.46 10.25 13.11
N ILE A 204 9.14 10.16 14.26
CA ILE A 204 10.50 9.63 14.34
C ILE A 204 10.44 8.15 14.72
N VAL A 205 11.13 7.31 13.94
CA VAL A 205 11.36 5.91 14.27
C VAL A 205 12.82 5.72 14.61
N HIS A 206 13.10 5.31 15.85
CA HIS A 206 14.42 4.93 16.31
C HIS A 206 14.73 3.48 15.97
N ILE A 207 15.86 3.26 15.30
CA ILE A 207 16.39 1.95 14.96
C ILE A 207 17.69 1.77 15.73
N GLU A 208 17.62 0.97 16.78
CA GLU A 208 18.79 0.59 17.55
C GLU A 208 19.55 -0.54 16.85
N LEU A 209 20.88 -0.47 16.91
CA LEU A 209 21.77 -1.50 16.42
C LEU A 209 22.74 -1.89 17.52
N THR A 210 23.01 -3.19 17.64
CA THR A 210 24.10 -3.68 18.48
C THR A 210 25.14 -4.41 17.66
N ARG A 211 26.39 -4.35 18.14
CA ARG A 211 27.50 -5.08 17.56
C ARG A 211 27.70 -6.40 18.29
N GLY A 212 27.52 -7.50 17.56
CA GLY A 212 27.73 -8.85 18.05
C GLY A 212 29.20 -9.16 18.37
N ARG A 213 29.45 -10.29 19.06
CA ARG A 213 30.81 -10.79 19.32
C ARG A 213 31.54 -11.22 18.04
N ASP A 214 30.78 -11.57 17.02
CA ASP A 214 31.22 -11.82 15.65
C ASP A 214 31.53 -10.52 14.88
N THR A 215 31.54 -9.38 15.57
CA THR A 215 31.83 -8.03 15.07
C THR A 215 30.83 -7.48 14.07
N MET A 216 29.75 -8.22 13.79
CA MET A 216 28.68 -7.80 12.89
C MET A 216 27.70 -6.89 13.61
N TRP A 217 27.29 -5.83 12.93
CA TRP A 217 26.13 -5.03 13.34
C TRP A 217 24.85 -5.80 13.04
N ARG A 218 23.87 -5.67 13.94
CA ARG A 218 22.50 -6.15 13.73
C ARG A 218 21.53 -5.12 14.24
N VAL A 219 20.36 -5.08 13.64
CA VAL A 219 19.22 -4.29 14.11
C VAL A 219 18.58 -4.99 15.29
N ASP A 220 18.32 -4.24 16.36
CA ASP A 220 17.65 -4.68 17.56
C ASP A 220 16.41 -3.80 17.80
N PRO A 221 15.26 -4.14 17.17
CA PRO A 221 14.06 -3.31 17.27
C PRO A 221 13.54 -3.26 18.70
N GLY A 222 13.14 -2.06 19.15
CA GLY A 222 12.53 -1.81 20.45
C GLY A 222 11.16 -2.48 20.62
N ALA A 223 10.57 -2.35 21.82
CA ALA A 223 9.33 -3.02 22.20
C ALA A 223 8.15 -2.76 21.25
N ALA A 224 8.05 -1.53 20.72
CA ALA A 224 6.99 -1.08 19.82
C ALA A 224 6.92 -1.85 18.48
N PHE A 225 7.98 -2.58 18.09
CA PHE A 225 7.98 -3.41 16.89
C PHE A 225 7.30 -4.78 17.11
N TRP A 226 7.01 -5.16 18.35
CA TRP A 226 6.54 -6.50 18.70
C TRP A 226 5.09 -6.53 19.20
N ILE A 227 4.63 -5.43 19.79
CA ILE A 227 3.29 -5.28 20.34
C ILE A 227 2.57 -4.22 19.51
N PRO A 228 1.34 -4.46 19.02
CA PRO A 228 0.50 -3.39 18.52
C PRO A 228 0.30 -2.42 19.69
N SER A 229 0.92 -1.23 19.65
CA SER A 229 0.71 -0.27 20.72
C SER A 229 -0.77 0.14 20.70
N GLU A 230 -1.45 -0.09 21.81
CA GLU A 230 -2.63 0.69 22.15
C GLU A 230 -2.06 1.99 22.70
N GLU A 231 -2.01 3.03 21.85
CA GLU A 231 -1.59 4.39 22.20
C GLU A 231 -0.06 4.62 22.25
N PRO A 232 0.42 5.84 21.95
CA PRO A 232 1.73 6.29 22.38
C PRO A 232 1.68 6.48 23.90
N ASP A 233 2.57 5.81 24.64
CA ASP A 233 2.78 6.13 26.06
C ASP A 233 3.18 7.62 26.16
N ASP A 234 2.42 8.41 26.92
CA ASP A 234 2.69 9.83 27.24
C ASP A 234 3.95 10.01 28.13
N GLU A 235 4.79 8.98 28.27
CA GLU A 235 5.89 8.93 29.22
C GLU A 235 7.24 8.88 28.49
N GLU A 236 7.76 10.05 28.08
CA GLU A 236 9.19 10.40 28.14
C GLU A 236 9.37 11.88 27.74
N GLU A 237 9.29 12.79 28.72
CA GLU A 237 9.51 14.25 28.53
C GLU A 237 10.89 14.57 27.90
N ASP A 238 11.89 13.71 28.08
CA ASP A 238 13.23 13.86 27.49
C ASP A 238 13.30 13.39 26.02
N GLY A 239 12.50 12.40 25.61
CA GLY A 239 12.40 11.94 24.22
C GLY A 239 11.69 12.95 23.32
N ALA A 240 10.69 13.64 23.86
CA ALA A 240 9.93 14.68 23.15
C ALA A 240 10.77 15.89 22.72
N ILE A 241 11.83 16.24 23.45
CA ILE A 241 12.74 17.34 23.12
C ILE A 241 13.71 16.93 22.01
N LEU A 242 14.29 15.72 22.10
CA LEU A 242 15.19 15.15 21.10
C LEU A 242 14.49 15.00 19.74
N ASP A 243 13.24 14.55 19.75
CA ASP A 243 12.46 14.42 18.52
C ASP A 243 12.16 15.78 17.87
N GLY A 244 12.03 16.85 18.65
CA GLY A 244 11.82 18.21 18.12
C GLY A 244 12.89 18.63 17.11
N ASP A 245 14.16 18.51 17.48
CA ASP A 245 15.30 18.86 16.61
C ASP A 245 15.39 17.92 15.40
N LEU A 246 15.10 16.63 15.58
CA LEU A 246 15.14 15.65 14.51
C LEU A 246 14.03 15.84 13.48
N LEU A 247 12.84 16.25 13.93
CA LEU A 247 11.71 16.59 13.08
C LEU A 247 12.05 17.79 12.19
N ASP A 248 12.84 18.74 12.68
CA ASP A 248 13.25 19.90 11.91
C ASP A 248 14.29 19.57 10.83
N LEU A 249 15.07 18.49 11.00
CA LEU A 249 16.00 17.98 9.99
C LEU A 249 15.30 17.22 8.85
N PHE A 250 14.11 16.66 9.10
CA PHE A 250 13.42 15.78 8.15
C PHE A 250 13.18 16.42 6.77
N PRO A 251 12.61 17.63 6.65
CA PRO A 251 12.32 18.22 5.34
C PRO A 251 13.58 18.41 4.48
N ALA A 252 14.68 18.87 5.09
CA ALA A 252 15.95 19.06 4.40
C ALA A 252 16.52 17.73 3.90
N ARG A 253 16.56 16.70 4.75
CA ARG A 253 17.03 15.35 4.38
C ARG A 253 16.17 14.70 3.31
N LEU A 254 14.85 14.90 3.39
CA LEU A 254 13.93 14.42 2.38
C LEU A 254 14.17 15.11 1.02
N ARG A 255 14.47 16.42 1.04
CA ARG A 255 14.79 17.18 -0.18
C ARG A 255 16.13 16.80 -0.80
N GLU A 256 17.15 16.48 0.01
CA GLU A 256 18.42 15.91 -0.47
C GLU A 256 18.20 14.59 -1.23
N LYS A 257 17.30 13.74 -0.71
CA LYS A 257 16.96 12.45 -1.34
C LYS A 257 16.05 12.60 -2.57
N HIS A 258 15.15 13.58 -2.55
CA HIS A 258 14.14 13.80 -3.59
C HIS A 258 14.12 15.29 -4.00
N PRO A 259 15.07 15.73 -4.86
CA PRO A 259 15.18 17.12 -5.27
C PRO A 259 13.92 17.58 -6.03
N ALA A 260 13.60 18.87 -5.92
CA ALA A 260 12.47 19.44 -6.64
C ALA A 260 12.73 19.43 -8.16
N LYS A 261 11.65 19.31 -8.93
CA LYS A 261 11.62 19.30 -10.40
C LYS A 261 10.76 20.46 -10.88
N PRO A 262 11.31 21.69 -10.94
CA PRO A 262 10.56 22.85 -11.39
C PRO A 262 10.17 22.70 -12.86
N ALA A 263 9.01 23.27 -13.21
CA ALA A 263 8.54 23.32 -14.59
C ALA A 263 8.85 24.66 -15.24
N GLU A 264 8.92 24.69 -16.57
CA GLU A 264 9.25 25.93 -17.31
C GLU A 264 8.12 26.97 -17.25
N THR A 265 6.86 26.54 -17.12
CA THR A 265 5.68 27.40 -17.10
C THR A 265 4.73 27.03 -15.95
N ALA A 266 3.86 27.97 -15.55
CA ALA A 266 2.84 27.71 -14.53
C ALA A 266 1.89 26.57 -14.94
N GLU A 267 1.42 26.57 -16.20
CA GLU A 267 0.56 25.52 -16.74
C GLU A 267 1.22 24.13 -16.72
N ALA A 268 2.52 24.06 -17.04
CA ALA A 268 3.26 22.81 -16.95
C ALA A 268 3.42 22.34 -15.50
N ALA A 269 3.64 23.26 -14.55
CA ALA A 269 3.67 22.94 -13.12
C ALA A 269 2.32 22.42 -12.63
N GLU A 270 1.22 23.10 -12.97
CA GLU A 270 -0.16 22.69 -12.65
C GLU A 270 -0.45 21.28 -13.16
N THR A 271 -0.15 21.03 -14.44
CA THR A 271 -0.34 19.73 -15.08
C THR A 271 0.50 18.64 -14.41
N ALA A 272 1.77 18.92 -14.13
CA ALA A 272 2.68 17.99 -13.46
C ALA A 272 2.20 17.67 -12.03
N THR A 273 1.75 18.66 -11.27
CA THR A 273 1.21 18.48 -9.92
C THR A 273 -0.07 17.65 -9.94
N LEU A 274 -1.03 17.92 -10.84
CA LEU A 274 -2.23 17.10 -10.97
C LEU A 274 -1.91 15.66 -11.36
N ALA A 275 -0.97 15.44 -12.29
CA ALA A 275 -0.50 14.10 -12.65
C ALA A 275 0.18 13.41 -11.46
N ALA A 276 0.98 14.13 -10.69
CA ALA A 276 1.67 13.62 -9.52
C ALA A 276 0.71 13.26 -8.37
N ILE A 277 -0.38 14.00 -8.17
CA ILE A 277 -1.45 13.64 -7.22
C ILE A 277 -2.08 12.30 -7.63
N ARG A 278 -2.22 12.02 -8.93
CA ARG A 278 -2.77 10.76 -9.45
C ARG A 278 -1.82 9.58 -9.31
N ALA A 279 -0.52 9.82 -9.18
CA ALA A 279 0.48 8.76 -9.06
C ALA A 279 0.28 7.93 -7.79
N PRO A 280 0.54 6.61 -7.82
CA PRO A 280 0.33 5.69 -6.70
C PRO A 280 1.32 5.89 -5.54
N ARG A 281 2.27 6.81 -5.65
CA ARG A 281 3.27 7.11 -4.61
C ARG A 281 3.32 8.61 -4.36
N LEU A 282 3.73 9.01 -3.16
CA LEU A 282 3.80 10.42 -2.76
C LEU A 282 5.01 11.17 -3.33
N VAL A 283 6.09 10.45 -3.67
CA VAL A 283 7.36 11.04 -4.13
C VAL A 283 7.21 11.97 -5.35
N PRO A 284 6.51 11.58 -6.45
CA PRO A 284 6.30 12.49 -7.57
C PRO A 284 5.67 13.83 -7.16
N LEU A 285 4.75 13.82 -6.20
CA LEU A 285 4.10 15.05 -5.75
C LEU A 285 5.08 15.94 -4.97
N LEU A 286 5.90 15.35 -4.10
CA LEU A 286 6.97 16.04 -3.39
C LEU A 286 7.96 16.73 -4.35
N GLU A 287 8.27 16.10 -5.48
CA GLU A 287 9.17 16.66 -6.49
C GLU A 287 8.59 17.91 -7.17
N THR A 288 7.26 18.04 -7.28
CA THR A 288 6.61 19.24 -7.85
C THR A 288 6.44 20.40 -6.87
N ALA A 289 6.68 20.15 -5.58
CA ALA A 289 6.44 21.12 -4.51
C ALA A 289 7.72 21.85 -4.09
N ARG A 290 7.60 23.15 -3.84
CA ARG A 290 8.54 23.94 -3.05
C ARG A 290 8.33 23.63 -1.58
N ILE A 291 9.40 23.25 -0.90
CA ILE A 291 9.40 23.05 0.55
C ILE A 291 10.41 24.04 1.11
N ASP A 292 9.96 24.89 2.04
CA ASP A 292 10.75 25.99 2.58
C ASP A 292 11.96 25.48 3.38
N ALA A 293 12.96 26.35 3.55
CA ALA A 293 14.10 26.05 4.41
C ALA A 293 13.74 26.14 5.90
N ASN A 294 12.70 26.93 6.25
CA ASN A 294 12.17 26.99 7.61
C ASN A 294 11.47 25.66 7.96
N PRO A 295 11.95 24.92 8.98
CA PRO A 295 11.43 23.59 9.28
C PRO A 295 9.94 23.54 9.68
N GLY A 296 9.45 24.55 10.40
CA GLY A 296 8.05 24.60 10.82
C GLY A 296 7.10 24.76 9.63
N ILE A 297 7.45 25.67 8.72
CA ILE A 297 6.71 25.90 7.47
C ILE A 297 6.78 24.67 6.58
N ALA A 298 7.97 24.09 6.44
CA ALA A 298 8.21 22.89 5.65
C ALA A 298 7.38 21.69 6.13
N ARG A 299 7.27 21.46 7.43
CA ARG A 299 6.44 20.39 8.00
C ARG A 299 4.95 20.60 7.71
N ILE A 300 4.45 21.84 7.80
CA ILE A 300 3.06 22.16 7.41
C ILE A 300 2.84 21.88 5.92
N ALA A 301 3.76 22.30 5.05
CA ALA A 301 3.68 22.06 3.62
C ALA A 301 3.64 20.55 3.30
N LEU A 302 4.51 19.77 3.93
CA LEU A 302 4.55 18.31 3.81
C LEU A 302 3.24 17.66 4.29
N GLY A 303 2.69 18.09 5.43
CA GLY A 303 1.41 17.58 5.93
C GLY A 303 0.24 17.88 4.98
N ARG A 304 0.17 19.10 4.42
CA ARG A 304 -0.83 19.47 3.41
C ARG A 304 -0.69 18.65 2.13
N LEU A 305 0.54 18.45 1.67
CA LEU A 305 0.86 17.62 0.52
C LEU A 305 0.40 16.18 0.72
N ALA A 306 0.75 15.58 1.86
CA ALA A 306 0.34 14.23 2.21
C ALA A 306 -1.18 14.12 2.33
N LYS A 307 -1.85 15.11 2.94
CA LYS A 307 -3.32 15.16 3.06
C LYS A 307 -4.01 15.22 1.69
N LEU A 308 -3.51 16.06 0.78
CA LEU A 308 -4.08 16.19 -0.57
C LEU A 308 -3.91 14.92 -1.40
N TRP A 309 -2.74 14.28 -1.31
CA TRP A 309 -2.54 12.98 -1.94
C TRP A 309 -3.44 11.92 -1.30
N PHE A 310 -3.55 11.91 0.03
CA PHE A 310 -4.36 10.94 0.75
C PHE A 310 -5.87 11.10 0.49
N SER A 311 -6.38 12.32 0.25
CA SER A 311 -7.80 12.49 -0.11
C SER A 311 -8.17 11.74 -1.39
N ARG A 312 -7.20 11.53 -2.30
CA ARG A 312 -7.35 10.69 -3.49
C ARG A 312 -7.06 9.22 -3.26
N HIS A 313 -6.12 8.85 -2.40
CA HIS A 313 -5.62 7.46 -2.28
C HIS A 313 -6.08 6.72 -1.01
N GLY A 314 -6.73 7.42 -0.09
CA GLY A 314 -7.21 6.88 1.16
C GLY A 314 -8.34 5.87 1.00
N ALA A 315 -8.62 5.16 2.10
CA ALA A 315 -9.67 4.17 2.15
C ALA A 315 -11.04 4.86 2.16
N SER A 316 -11.57 5.12 0.96
CA SER A 316 -12.96 5.46 0.62
C SER A 316 -13.64 6.63 1.35
N PRO A 317 -14.32 7.53 0.62
CA PRO A 317 -14.37 7.62 -0.83
C PRO A 317 -13.14 8.37 -1.34
N ALA A 318 -12.61 7.94 -2.47
CA ALA A 318 -11.47 8.61 -3.06
C ALA A 318 -11.90 9.82 -3.90
N HIS A 319 -11.33 10.98 -3.60
CA HIS A 319 -11.71 12.21 -4.26
C HIS A 319 -11.07 12.37 -5.65
N GLN A 320 -11.80 13.01 -6.57
CA GLN A 320 -11.25 13.49 -7.84
C GLN A 320 -11.03 15.00 -7.78
N LEU A 321 -9.92 15.47 -8.35
CA LEU A 321 -9.63 16.89 -8.46
C LEU A 321 -9.97 17.37 -9.87
N ILE A 322 -10.85 18.34 -9.98
CA ILE A 322 -11.38 18.85 -11.25
C ILE A 322 -10.97 20.32 -11.42
N PRO A 323 -10.11 20.64 -12.40
CA PRO A 323 -9.73 22.02 -12.73
C PRO A 323 -10.91 22.88 -13.16
N LEU A 324 -11.23 23.91 -12.37
CA LEU A 324 -12.32 24.83 -12.63
C LEU A 324 -11.84 26.15 -13.24
N ALA A 325 -10.83 26.78 -12.66
CA ALA A 325 -10.30 28.04 -13.17
C ALA A 325 -8.82 28.15 -12.84
N ARG A 326 -8.12 29.02 -13.59
CA ARG A 326 -6.73 29.37 -13.33
C ARG A 326 -6.51 30.86 -13.50
N GLN A 327 -5.57 31.41 -12.75
CA GLN A 327 -5.14 32.80 -12.84
C GLN A 327 -3.62 32.87 -12.66
N GLU A 328 -2.93 33.56 -13.56
CA GLU A 328 -1.50 33.81 -13.48
C GLU A 328 -1.25 35.31 -13.36
N GLU A 329 -0.48 35.73 -12.36
CA GLU A 329 -0.09 37.12 -12.11
C GLU A 329 1.40 37.20 -11.78
N GLY A 330 2.19 37.66 -12.76
CA GLY A 330 3.62 37.86 -12.60
C GLY A 330 4.37 36.56 -12.31
N ASP A 331 4.85 36.42 -11.06
CA ASP A 331 5.59 35.26 -10.57
C ASP A 331 4.72 34.29 -9.76
N ALA A 332 3.40 34.45 -9.77
CA ALA A 332 2.45 33.62 -9.05
C ALA A 332 1.37 33.07 -9.99
N SER A 333 0.88 31.86 -9.71
CA SER A 333 -0.31 31.28 -10.35
C SER A 333 -1.19 30.61 -9.30
N ALA A 334 -2.50 30.60 -9.53
CA ALA A 334 -3.48 29.88 -8.73
C ALA A 334 -4.34 28.98 -9.63
N LEU A 335 -4.53 27.75 -9.18
CA LEU A 335 -5.40 26.75 -9.79
C LEU A 335 -6.55 26.44 -8.83
N PHE A 336 -7.77 26.80 -9.23
CA PHE A 336 -8.99 26.55 -8.49
C PHE A 336 -9.62 25.23 -8.93
N LEU A 337 -9.86 24.33 -7.98
CA LEU A 337 -10.27 22.94 -8.19
C LEU A 337 -11.57 22.64 -7.44
N GLN A 338 -12.39 21.78 -8.00
CA GLN A 338 -13.45 21.08 -7.27
C GLN A 338 -12.94 19.72 -6.82
N LEU A 339 -13.17 19.39 -5.54
CA LEU A 339 -12.96 18.06 -5.00
C LEU A 339 -14.26 17.25 -5.09
N LEU A 340 -14.36 16.35 -6.06
CA LEU A 340 -15.54 15.48 -6.20
C LEU A 340 -15.43 14.28 -5.26
N SER A 341 -16.33 14.20 -4.28
CA SER A 341 -16.51 13.07 -3.37
C SER A 341 -17.61 12.12 -3.88
N PRO A 342 -17.36 10.81 -3.96
CA PRO A 342 -18.42 9.82 -4.16
C PRO A 342 -19.51 9.78 -3.10
N LEU A 343 -19.24 10.20 -1.86
CA LEU A 343 -20.27 10.27 -0.82
C LEU A 343 -21.16 11.49 -0.98
N ASP A 344 -20.57 12.60 -1.42
CA ASP A 344 -21.22 13.90 -1.51
C ASP A 344 -21.02 14.53 -2.90
N PRO A 345 -21.45 13.85 -3.99
CA PRO A 345 -21.16 14.25 -5.37
C PRO A 345 -21.89 15.54 -5.77
N ASP A 346 -22.85 15.97 -4.97
CA ASP A 346 -23.61 17.20 -5.16
C ASP A 346 -22.98 18.37 -4.39
N GLU A 347 -22.00 18.15 -3.50
CA GLU A 347 -21.38 19.23 -2.72
C GLU A 347 -20.27 19.96 -3.49
N PHE A 348 -20.28 21.28 -3.40
CA PHE A 348 -19.16 22.10 -3.86
C PHE A 348 -18.08 22.14 -2.77
N GLN A 349 -16.89 21.64 -3.10
CA GLN A 349 -15.78 21.47 -2.19
C GLN A 349 -14.52 22.05 -2.86
N PRO A 350 -14.33 23.38 -2.81
CA PRO A 350 -13.23 24.03 -3.51
C PRO A 350 -11.88 23.74 -2.83
N VAL A 351 -10.86 23.56 -3.66
CA VAL A 351 -9.45 23.47 -3.25
C VAL A 351 -8.63 24.36 -4.18
N THR A 352 -7.74 25.17 -3.62
CA THR A 352 -6.84 26.01 -4.42
C THR A 352 -5.41 25.54 -4.27
N LEU A 353 -4.70 25.41 -5.40
CA LEU A 353 -3.25 25.19 -5.43
C LEU A 353 -2.58 26.47 -5.90
N PHE A 354 -1.56 26.92 -5.16
CA PHE A 354 -0.77 28.11 -5.50
C PHE A 354 0.60 27.71 -6.00
N PHE A 355 1.08 28.39 -7.03
CA PHE A 355 2.38 28.15 -7.65
C PHE A 355 3.19 29.44 -7.65
N ARG A 356 4.51 29.32 -7.57
CA ARG A 356 5.41 30.47 -7.59
C ARG A 356 6.60 30.18 -8.51
N ARG A 357 6.97 31.17 -9.31
CA ARG A 357 8.20 31.15 -10.12
C ARG A 357 9.40 31.46 -9.24
N GLY A 358 10.38 30.56 -9.23
CA GLY A 358 11.72 30.81 -8.72
C GLY A 358 12.74 30.87 -9.85
N ASP A 359 14.02 30.96 -9.48
CA ASP A 359 15.12 31.05 -10.45
C ASP A 359 15.21 29.83 -11.37
N ASP A 360 14.85 28.65 -10.85
CA ASP A 360 14.91 27.37 -11.58
C ASP A 360 13.58 26.99 -12.26
N GLY A 361 12.54 27.82 -12.13
CA GLY A 361 11.21 27.59 -12.72
C GLY A 361 10.06 27.56 -11.71
N TRP A 362 8.93 26.99 -12.11
CA TRP A 362 7.68 26.99 -11.36
C TRP A 362 7.52 25.75 -10.48
N LEU A 363 7.10 25.97 -9.24
CA LEU A 363 6.80 24.92 -8.27
C LEU A 363 5.48 25.22 -7.55
N TRP A 364 4.80 24.17 -7.12
CA TRP A 364 3.65 24.27 -6.21
C TRP A 364 4.10 24.70 -4.82
N VAL A 365 3.34 25.55 -4.13
CA VAL A 365 3.61 26.08 -2.78
C VAL A 365 2.46 25.64 -1.85
N PRO A 366 2.55 24.47 -1.20
CA PRO A 366 1.44 23.88 -0.43
C PRO A 366 1.01 24.71 0.79
N ASP A 367 1.92 25.48 1.35
CA ASP A 367 1.78 26.28 2.57
C ASP A 367 1.35 27.73 2.30
N SER A 368 1.20 28.14 1.05
CA SER A 368 1.08 29.56 0.65
C SER A 368 -0.05 30.30 1.38
N VAL A 369 0.33 31.15 2.34
CA VAL A 369 -0.55 32.16 2.94
C VAL A 369 -0.65 33.35 1.98
N ASP A 370 0.50 33.77 1.41
CA ASP A 370 0.61 34.85 0.43
C ASP A 370 -0.27 34.66 -0.82
N GLY A 371 -0.53 33.41 -1.22
CA GLY A 371 -1.34 33.11 -2.40
C GLY A 371 -2.76 33.61 -2.24
N ARG A 372 -3.33 33.52 -1.03
CA ARG A 372 -4.64 34.08 -0.74
C ARG A 372 -4.63 35.61 -0.66
N GLU A 373 -3.52 36.22 -0.24
CA GLU A 373 -3.37 37.68 -0.28
C GLU A 373 -3.26 38.20 -1.72
N THR A 374 -2.58 37.46 -2.59
CA THR A 374 -2.38 37.83 -4.00
C THR A 374 -3.65 37.67 -4.82
N PHE A 375 -4.36 36.53 -4.65
CA PHE A 375 -5.51 36.17 -5.47
C PHE A 375 -6.86 36.32 -4.75
N GLY A 376 -6.92 37.05 -3.63
CA GLY A 376 -8.10 37.10 -2.76
C GLY A 376 -9.39 37.47 -3.49
N GLU A 377 -9.39 38.60 -4.22
CA GLU A 377 -10.56 39.05 -4.99
C GLU A 377 -10.97 38.03 -6.06
N TRP A 378 -10.01 37.47 -6.79
CA TRP A 378 -10.28 36.44 -7.80
C TRP A 378 -10.85 35.15 -7.17
N LEU A 379 -10.35 34.74 -6.00
CA LEU A 379 -10.85 33.56 -5.29
C LEU A 379 -12.27 33.77 -4.79
N ASP A 380 -12.59 34.95 -4.25
CA ASP A 380 -13.95 35.27 -3.83
C ASP A 380 -14.93 35.22 -5.03
N GLU A 381 -14.52 35.75 -6.20
CA GLU A 381 -15.29 35.62 -7.43
C GLU A 381 -15.51 34.16 -7.86
N GLN A 382 -14.49 33.30 -7.70
CA GLN A 382 -14.60 31.87 -8.02
C GLN A 382 -15.51 31.14 -7.02
N GLU A 383 -15.41 31.45 -5.73
CA GLU A 383 -16.24 30.87 -4.66
C GLU A 383 -17.72 31.26 -4.80
N ASP A 384 -18.02 32.45 -5.34
CA ASP A 384 -19.39 32.89 -5.65
C ASP A 384 -19.93 32.25 -6.95
N HIS A 385 -19.09 32.14 -7.99
CA HIS A 385 -19.52 31.67 -9.30
C HIS A 385 -19.73 30.16 -9.36
N TRP A 386 -18.76 29.38 -8.90
CA TRP A 386 -18.71 27.95 -9.17
C TRP A 386 -19.76 27.08 -8.49
N PRO A 387 -20.29 27.38 -7.28
CA PRO A 387 -21.34 26.58 -6.65
C PRO A 387 -22.54 26.29 -7.58
N GLY A 388 -22.88 27.24 -8.45
CA GLY A 388 -23.96 27.10 -9.42
C GLY A 388 -23.57 26.56 -10.81
N ALA A 389 -22.28 26.48 -11.14
CA ALA A 389 -21.81 26.26 -12.51
C ALA A 389 -20.89 25.04 -12.70
N TRP A 390 -20.26 24.53 -11.64
CA TRP A 390 -19.20 23.52 -11.76
C TRP A 390 -19.70 22.21 -12.38
N ARG A 391 -20.93 21.79 -12.05
CA ARG A 391 -21.55 20.58 -12.60
C ARG A 391 -21.77 20.70 -14.10
N ASP A 392 -22.15 21.89 -14.57
CA ASP A 392 -22.37 22.13 -15.99
C ASP A 392 -21.07 22.13 -16.79
N LYS A 393 -19.99 22.66 -16.21
CA LYS A 393 -18.66 22.52 -16.80
C LYS A 393 -18.24 21.05 -16.90
N LEU A 394 -18.41 20.28 -15.83
CA LEU A 394 -18.02 18.86 -15.81
C LEU A 394 -18.84 18.02 -16.79
N LEU A 395 -20.14 18.30 -16.89
CA LEU A 395 -21.07 17.56 -17.75
C LEU A 395 -21.20 18.14 -19.17
N ALA A 396 -20.39 19.13 -19.55
CA ALA A 396 -20.48 19.78 -20.86
C ALA A 396 -20.28 18.81 -22.04
N GLY A 397 -19.51 17.73 -21.82
CA GLY A 397 -19.28 16.67 -22.82
C GLY A 397 -20.33 15.56 -22.81
N THR A 398 -21.28 15.56 -21.88
CA THR A 398 -22.30 14.49 -21.79
C THR A 398 -23.40 14.70 -22.81
N TYR A 399 -23.87 13.61 -23.43
CA TYR A 399 -24.93 13.71 -24.42
C TYR A 399 -26.27 14.06 -23.76
N HIS A 400 -27.01 14.97 -24.38
CA HIS A 400 -28.31 15.42 -23.92
C HIS A 400 -29.44 14.66 -24.62
N ILE A 401 -30.29 13.98 -23.84
CA ILE A 401 -31.47 13.29 -24.37
C ILE A 401 -32.68 14.21 -24.25
N ASP A 402 -32.95 14.97 -25.31
CA ASP A 402 -34.14 15.84 -25.40
C ASP A 402 -35.38 15.03 -25.79
N LYS A 403 -35.19 14.04 -26.68
CA LYS A 403 -36.18 13.04 -27.11
C LYS A 403 -35.43 11.75 -27.38
N LEU A 404 -36.03 10.61 -27.06
CA LEU A 404 -35.50 9.30 -27.44
C LEU A 404 -35.49 9.23 -28.99
N PRO A 405 -34.32 9.26 -29.64
CA PRO A 405 -34.28 9.12 -31.08
C PRO A 405 -34.65 7.68 -31.46
N GLU A 406 -35.31 7.50 -32.60
CA GLU A 406 -35.52 6.16 -33.20
C GLU A 406 -34.18 5.65 -33.76
N LEU A 407 -33.27 5.28 -32.87
CA LEU A 407 -32.01 4.63 -33.21
C LEU A 407 -32.16 3.11 -33.18
N PRO A 408 -31.42 2.38 -34.02
CA PRO A 408 -31.33 0.94 -33.90
C PRO A 408 -30.76 0.56 -32.53
N VAL A 409 -31.29 -0.50 -31.93
CA VAL A 409 -30.78 -1.05 -30.67
C VAL A 409 -29.31 -1.44 -30.87
N PRO A 410 -28.38 -1.01 -29.99
CA PRO A 410 -26.97 -1.36 -30.11
C PRO A 410 -26.78 -2.88 -29.99
N THR A 411 -25.77 -3.42 -30.68
CA THR A 411 -25.39 -4.82 -30.50
C THR A 411 -24.75 -5.04 -29.12
N THR A 412 -24.72 -6.30 -28.66
CA THR A 412 -24.04 -6.65 -27.40
C THR A 412 -22.56 -6.26 -27.41
N GLU A 413 -21.88 -6.38 -28.56
CA GLU A 413 -20.49 -5.98 -28.74
C GLU A 413 -20.31 -4.46 -28.59
N GLN A 414 -21.17 -3.66 -29.23
CA GLN A 414 -21.15 -2.20 -29.10
C GLN A 414 -21.40 -1.73 -27.65
N ALA A 415 -22.32 -2.39 -26.95
CA ALA A 415 -22.59 -2.11 -25.54
C ALA A 415 -21.39 -2.50 -24.65
N ALA A 416 -20.77 -3.66 -24.92
CA ALA A 416 -19.60 -4.12 -24.19
C ALA A 416 -18.39 -3.19 -24.39
N ASP A 417 -18.13 -2.77 -25.61
CA ASP A 417 -17.03 -1.85 -25.94
C ASP A 417 -17.20 -0.49 -25.23
N LEU A 418 -18.42 0.05 -25.19
CA LEU A 418 -18.71 1.30 -24.51
C LEU A 418 -18.45 1.20 -23.01
N VAL A 419 -18.94 0.14 -22.37
CA VAL A 419 -18.77 -0.09 -20.92
C VAL A 419 -17.31 -0.35 -20.58
N ALA A 420 -16.60 -1.15 -21.39
CA ALA A 420 -15.17 -1.40 -21.21
C ALA A 420 -14.36 -0.11 -21.34
N ALA A 421 -14.71 0.77 -22.29
CA ALA A 421 -14.04 2.06 -22.44
C ALA A 421 -14.35 3.03 -21.29
N TRP A 422 -15.59 3.06 -20.79
CA TRP A 422 -15.96 3.80 -19.57
C TRP A 422 -15.11 3.39 -18.37
N PHE A 423 -14.98 2.09 -18.13
CA PHE A 423 -14.22 1.58 -17.01
C PHE A 423 -12.71 1.79 -17.14
N ARG A 424 -12.18 1.72 -18.37
CA ARG A 424 -10.79 2.09 -18.64
C ARG A 424 -10.53 3.55 -18.28
N ASP A 425 -11.39 4.46 -18.73
CA ASP A 425 -11.24 5.89 -18.45
C ASP A 425 -11.36 6.18 -16.94
N LEU A 426 -12.27 5.50 -16.23
CA LEU A 426 -12.36 5.59 -14.77
C LEU A 426 -11.12 5.03 -14.05
N HIS A 427 -10.56 3.91 -14.54
CA HIS A 427 -9.32 3.33 -14.00
C HIS A 427 -8.12 4.25 -14.20
N GLU A 428 -8.04 4.91 -15.36
CA GLU A 428 -7.06 5.96 -15.66
C GLU A 428 -7.31 7.27 -14.88
N GLY A 429 -8.48 7.40 -14.25
CA GLY A 429 -8.89 8.58 -13.49
C GLY A 429 -9.26 9.78 -14.37
N ASP A 430 -9.59 9.55 -15.64
CA ASP A 430 -10.10 10.56 -16.57
C ASP A 430 -11.63 10.61 -16.53
N LEU A 431 -12.14 11.22 -15.47
CA LEU A 431 -13.58 11.35 -15.24
C LEU A 431 -14.27 12.13 -16.38
N GLN A 432 -13.61 13.10 -17.00
CA GLN A 432 -14.24 13.91 -18.04
C GLN A 432 -14.47 13.09 -19.31
N THR A 433 -13.47 12.30 -19.72
CA THR A 433 -13.62 11.38 -20.86
C THR A 433 -14.64 10.29 -20.54
N ALA A 434 -14.63 9.76 -19.31
CA ALA A 434 -15.65 8.80 -18.87
C ALA A 434 -17.06 9.42 -19.00
N LEU A 435 -17.31 10.59 -18.39
CA LEU A 435 -18.61 11.27 -18.45
C LEU A 435 -19.06 11.59 -19.89
N GLY A 436 -18.14 11.82 -20.82
CA GLY A 436 -18.45 11.98 -22.25
C GLY A 436 -19.10 10.73 -22.89
N ARG A 437 -19.02 9.57 -22.24
CA ARG A 437 -19.70 8.32 -22.64
C ARG A 437 -21.08 8.16 -22.02
N CYS A 438 -21.48 9.07 -21.13
CA CYS A 438 -22.80 9.09 -20.54
C CYS A 438 -23.77 9.95 -21.34
N ALA A 439 -25.06 9.69 -21.13
CA ALA A 439 -26.13 10.54 -21.57
C ALA A 439 -27.02 10.91 -20.39
N ARG A 440 -27.59 12.12 -20.40
CA ARG A 440 -28.47 12.64 -19.34
C ARG A 440 -29.79 13.15 -19.90
N PHE A 441 -30.86 13.00 -19.12
CA PHE A 441 -32.14 13.64 -19.41
C PHE A 441 -32.14 15.09 -18.89
N LEU A 442 -32.93 15.95 -19.55
CA LEU A 442 -33.01 17.39 -19.27
C LEU A 442 -33.92 17.72 -18.08
N GLU A 443 -34.91 16.85 -17.80
CA GLU A 443 -35.85 16.98 -16.70
C GLU A 443 -35.49 16.02 -15.55
N ASN A 444 -35.74 16.44 -14.31
CA ASN A 444 -35.33 15.81 -13.04
C ASN A 444 -33.83 15.90 -12.77
N ASP A 445 -33.40 15.50 -11.57
CA ASP A 445 -32.03 15.56 -11.02
C ASP A 445 -30.98 14.74 -11.81
N GLY A 446 -31.10 14.64 -13.14
CA GLY A 446 -30.26 13.83 -14.02
C GLY A 446 -28.80 14.27 -14.08
N LYS A 447 -28.48 15.51 -13.71
CA LYS A 447 -27.09 15.93 -13.48
C LYS A 447 -26.53 15.22 -12.24
N ASP A 448 -27.27 15.27 -11.14
CA ASP A 448 -26.88 14.72 -9.85
C ASP A 448 -26.83 13.18 -9.92
N GLU A 449 -27.77 12.54 -10.62
CA GLU A 449 -27.79 11.09 -10.79
C GLU A 449 -26.58 10.58 -11.60
N VAL A 450 -26.19 11.27 -12.68
CA VAL A 450 -25.00 10.90 -13.46
C VAL A 450 -23.73 11.06 -12.62
N LEU A 451 -23.61 12.15 -11.85
CA LEU A 451 -22.45 12.39 -11.00
C LEU A 451 -22.36 11.38 -9.84
N ARG A 452 -23.48 11.10 -9.15
CA ARG A 452 -23.56 10.03 -8.14
C ARG A 452 -23.14 8.70 -8.71
N ARG A 453 -23.69 8.32 -9.87
CA ARG A 453 -23.38 7.04 -10.50
C ARG A 453 -21.91 6.95 -10.89
N ALA A 454 -21.38 7.99 -11.53
CA ALA A 454 -19.98 8.05 -11.92
C ALA A 454 -19.04 7.94 -10.71
N ALA A 455 -19.40 8.58 -9.61
CA ALA A 455 -18.58 8.57 -8.41
C ALA A 455 -18.62 7.21 -7.68
N VAL A 456 -19.78 6.54 -7.66
CA VAL A 456 -19.89 5.15 -7.15
C VAL A 456 -19.09 4.19 -8.02
N ASP A 457 -19.27 4.22 -9.34
CA ASP A 457 -18.57 3.31 -10.26
C ASP A 457 -17.05 3.53 -10.19
N LEU A 458 -16.60 4.78 -10.02
CA LEU A 458 -15.19 5.11 -9.80
C LEU A 458 -14.62 4.49 -8.51
N ASP A 459 -15.36 4.53 -7.41
CA ASP A 459 -14.96 3.92 -6.15
C ASP A 459 -14.88 2.39 -6.26
N ASP A 460 -15.84 1.78 -6.97
CA ASP A 460 -15.88 0.34 -7.20
C ASP A 460 -14.72 -0.15 -8.11
N VAL A 461 -14.44 0.56 -9.22
CA VAL A 461 -13.34 0.22 -10.14
C VAL A 461 -11.99 0.22 -9.44
N ARG A 462 -11.80 1.14 -8.49
CA ARG A 462 -10.56 1.21 -7.72
C ARG A 462 -10.40 0.08 -6.71
N ARG A 463 -11.49 -0.59 -6.33
CA ARG A 463 -11.47 -1.75 -5.43
C ARG A 463 -11.35 -3.08 -6.18
N SER A 464 -11.69 -3.11 -7.46
CA SER A 464 -11.63 -4.32 -8.27
C SER A 464 -10.28 -4.47 -8.97
N ASP A 465 -9.60 -5.59 -8.75
CA ASP A 465 -8.36 -5.98 -9.46
C ASP A 465 -8.62 -6.58 -10.87
N GLY A 466 -9.86 -6.53 -11.37
CA GLY A 466 -10.27 -7.21 -12.60
C GLY A 466 -11.00 -6.30 -13.58
N ASP A 467 -10.87 -6.61 -14.86
CA ASP A 467 -11.66 -5.97 -15.91
C ASP A 467 -13.15 -6.32 -15.70
N PRO A 468 -14.04 -5.32 -15.65
CA PRO A 468 -15.47 -5.57 -15.45
C PRO A 468 -16.06 -6.35 -16.63
N VAL A 469 -16.80 -7.40 -16.33
CA VAL A 469 -17.46 -8.24 -17.33
C VAL A 469 -18.91 -7.80 -17.51
N VAL A 470 -19.28 -7.43 -18.73
CA VAL A 470 -20.68 -7.16 -19.07
C VAL A 470 -21.45 -8.49 -19.10
N ALA A 471 -22.16 -8.77 -18.01
CA ALA A 471 -22.90 -10.02 -17.85
C ALA A 471 -24.12 -10.12 -18.78
N ARG A 472 -24.78 -8.99 -19.10
CA ARG A 472 -25.95 -8.95 -19.98
C ARG A 472 -26.26 -7.54 -20.50
N ALA A 473 -26.69 -7.43 -21.76
CA ALA A 473 -27.29 -6.22 -22.33
C ALA A 473 -28.77 -6.50 -22.67
N GLU A 474 -29.70 -5.72 -22.12
CA GLU A 474 -31.13 -5.81 -22.45
C GLU A 474 -31.65 -4.48 -22.99
N ALA A 475 -32.43 -4.52 -24.08
CA ALA A 475 -33.14 -3.36 -24.57
C ALA A 475 -34.25 -2.96 -23.60
N GLY A 476 -34.21 -1.72 -23.08
CA GLY A 476 -35.27 -1.15 -22.25
C GLY A 476 -35.21 -1.48 -20.75
N ARG A 477 -34.15 -2.11 -20.24
CA ARG A 477 -33.90 -2.28 -18.80
C ARG A 477 -32.41 -2.13 -18.44
N VAL A 478 -32.20 -1.65 -17.22
CA VAL A 478 -30.92 -1.34 -16.57
C VAL A 478 -29.89 -2.46 -16.76
N LEU A 479 -28.68 -2.09 -17.16
CA LEU A 479 -27.51 -2.98 -17.19
C LEU A 479 -27.20 -3.42 -15.75
N THR A 480 -27.25 -4.73 -15.49
CA THR A 480 -26.83 -5.31 -14.21
C THR A 480 -25.43 -5.87 -14.39
N LEU A 481 -24.45 -5.27 -13.72
CA LEU A 481 -23.09 -5.82 -13.58
C LEU A 481 -23.14 -7.00 -12.61
N VAL A 482 -22.45 -8.08 -12.96
CA VAL A 482 -22.16 -9.19 -12.04
C VAL A 482 -20.64 -9.23 -11.90
N GLN A 483 -20.15 -9.04 -10.67
CA GLN A 483 -18.75 -9.20 -10.31
C GLN A 483 -18.33 -10.67 -10.36
#